data_AF-A0AAN0LW93-F1
#
_entry.id   AF-A0AAN0LW93-F1
#
_cell.length_a   1.000
_cell.length_b   1.000
_cell.length_c   1.000
_cell.angle_alpha   90.00
_cell.angle_beta   90.00
_cell.angle_gamma   90.00
#
_symmetry.space_group_name_H-M   'P 1'
#
loop_
_entity.id
_entity.type
_entity.pdbx_description
1 polymer ?
#
loop_
_entity_poly.entity_id
_entity_poly.type
_entity_poly.pdbx_seq_one_letter_code
_entity_poly.pdbx_strand_id
1 'polypeptide(L)' 'MSPKTMETVSRETGVRIHSNVFTDSLAKKGEQGDNYIDMIKWNVDHVVEGLSQ' A
#
# COMPACT_ATOMS: atom_id res chain seq x y z
N MET A 1 3.33 11.34 -1.40
CA MET A 1 2.12 11.86 -0.72
C MET A 1 2.33 11.86 0.79
N SER A 2 1.71 12.77 1.55
CA SER A 2 1.81 12.80 3.01
C SER A 2 0.80 11.80 3.63
N PRO A 3 1.20 10.91 4.56
CA PRO A 3 0.31 9.91 5.14
C PRO A 3 -0.77 10.50 6.06
N LYS A 4 -0.60 11.75 6.51
CA LYS A 4 -1.45 12.43 7.51
C LYS A 4 -2.95 12.44 7.18
N THR A 5 -3.29 12.57 5.90
CA THR A 5 -4.70 12.58 5.47
C THR A 5 -5.33 11.21 5.68
N MET A 6 -4.64 10.13 5.26
CA MET A 6 -5.14 8.76 5.44
C MET A 6 -5.17 8.34 6.91
N GLU A 7 -4.17 8.77 7.70
CA GLU A 7 -4.16 8.57 9.15
C GLU A 7 -5.36 9.24 9.84
N THR A 8 -5.77 10.42 9.36
CA THR A 8 -6.95 11.12 9.88
C THR A 8 -8.24 10.38 9.53
N VAL A 9 -8.41 9.97 8.26
CA VAL A 9 -9.55 9.16 7.83
C VAL A 9 -9.63 7.85 8.63
N SER A 10 -8.51 7.16 8.82
CA SER A 10 -8.45 5.93 9.62
C SER A 10 -8.90 6.15 11.06
N ARG A 11 -8.43 7.24 11.70
CA ARG A 11 -8.82 7.60 13.07
C ARG A 11 -10.30 7.97 13.18
N GLU A 12 -10.84 8.70 12.21
CA GLU A 12 -12.23 9.17 12.24
C GLU A 12 -13.24 8.07 11.91
N THR A 13 -12.89 7.13 11.03
CA THR A 13 -13.77 6.02 10.63
C THR A 13 -13.61 4.77 11.48
N GLY A 14 -12.49 4.65 12.21
CA GLY A 14 -12.11 3.41 12.91
C GLY A 14 -11.60 2.30 12.00
N VAL A 15 -11.54 2.52 10.68
CA VAL A 15 -11.01 1.56 9.71
C VAL A 15 -9.48 1.63 9.71
N ARG A 16 -8.80 0.51 9.94
CA ARG A 16 -7.33 0.46 9.99
C ARG A 16 -6.71 0.55 8.60
N ILE A 17 -5.57 1.24 8.50
CA ILE A 17 -4.73 1.19 7.29
C ILE A 17 -4.05 -0.17 7.22
N HIS A 18 -4.38 -0.97 6.20
CA HIS A 18 -3.89 -2.35 6.06
C HIS A 18 -2.43 -2.42 5.57
N SER A 19 -2.10 -1.68 4.51
CA SER A 19 -0.79 -1.74 3.86
C SER A 19 -0.44 -0.43 3.14
N ASN A 20 0.85 -0.20 2.92
CA ASN A 20 1.33 0.78 1.96
C ASN A 20 1.52 0.11 0.60
N VAL A 21 1.02 0.76 -0.45
CA VAL A 21 1.11 0.29 -1.84
C VAL A 21 1.95 1.25 -2.67
N PHE A 22 2.49 0.75 -3.77
CA PHE A 22 3.24 1.55 -4.74
C PHE A 22 2.29 2.29 -5.70
N THR A 23 2.72 3.44 -6.19
CA THR A 23 1.94 4.27 -7.13
C THR A 23 2.75 4.66 -8.35
N ASP A 24 3.61 5.65 -8.19
CA ASP A 24 4.36 6.38 -9.23
C ASP A 24 5.86 6.12 -9.14
N SER A 25 6.28 5.20 -8.26
CA SER A 25 7.69 4.84 -8.05
C SER A 25 7.82 3.40 -7.60
N LEU A 26 8.90 2.76 -8.10
CA LEU A 26 9.36 1.45 -7.64
C LEU A 26 10.03 1.57 -6.26
N ALA A 27 10.20 0.43 -5.60
CA ALA A 27 11.05 0.32 -4.43
C ALA A 27 12.53 0.59 -4.79
N LYS A 28 13.38 0.73 -3.78
CA LYS A 28 14.83 0.81 -4.04
C LYS A 28 15.32 -0.52 -4.58
N LYS A 29 16.38 -0.49 -5.38
CA LYS A 29 16.99 -1.70 -5.95
C LYS A 29 17.30 -2.73 -4.86
N GLY A 30 16.82 -3.95 -5.03
CA GLY A 30 16.97 -5.06 -4.07
C GLY A 30 15.87 -5.14 -3.00
N GLU A 31 14.90 -4.23 -3.00
CA GLU A 31 13.72 -4.29 -2.12
C GLU A 31 12.51 -4.91 -2.86
N GLN A 32 11.53 -5.40 -2.10
CA GLN A 32 10.28 -5.91 -2.68
C GLN A 32 9.58 -4.80 -3.47
N GLY A 33 9.29 -5.04 -4.75
CA GLY A 33 8.71 -4.03 -5.65
C GLY A 33 9.74 -3.18 -6.39
N ASP A 34 11.00 -3.62 -6.48
CA ASP A 34 12.07 -2.94 -7.23
C ASP A 34 11.97 -3.05 -8.76
N ASN A 35 10.99 -3.80 -9.26
CA ASN A 35 10.60 -3.87 -10.65
C ASN A 35 9.08 -3.83 -10.80
N TYR A 36 8.61 -3.54 -12.01
CA TYR A 36 7.19 -3.27 -12.26
C TYR A 36 6.28 -4.48 -11.98
N ILE A 37 6.72 -5.70 -12.28
CA ILE A 37 5.92 -6.90 -12.04
C ILE A 37 5.75 -7.12 -10.54
N ASP A 38 6.84 -7.04 -9.78
CA ASP A 38 6.81 -7.23 -8.33
C ASP A 38 6.02 -6.12 -7.62
N MET A 39 6.12 -4.89 -8.12
CA MET A 39 5.33 -3.75 -7.67
C MET A 39 3.82 -4.01 -7.81
N ILE A 40 3.38 -4.42 -9.01
CA ILE A 40 1.96 -4.70 -9.26
C ILE A 40 1.50 -5.92 -8.46
N LYS A 41 2.32 -6.97 -8.38
CA LYS A 41 2.02 -8.14 -7.56
C LYS A 41 1.81 -7.76 -6.10
N TRP A 42 2.72 -6.98 -5.51
CA TRP A 42 2.59 -6.47 -4.14
C TRP A 42 1.27 -5.74 -3.94
N ASN A 43 0.93 -4.81 -4.85
CA ASN A 43 -0.29 -4.04 -4.77
C ASN A 43 -1.54 -4.93 -4.82
N VAL A 44 -1.61 -5.88 -5.76
CA VAL A 44 -2.75 -6.79 -5.90
C VAL A 44 -2.91 -7.65 -4.66
N ASP A 45 -1.82 -8.28 -4.20
CA ASP A 45 -1.83 -9.17 -3.03
C ASP A 45 -2.37 -8.41 -1.79
N HIS A 46 -1.84 -7.23 -1.48
CA HIS A 46 -2.25 -6.46 -0.29
C HIS A 46 -3.63 -5.82 -0.41
N VAL A 47 -4.08 -5.45 -1.61
CA VAL A 47 -5.46 -4.96 -1.81
C VAL A 47 -6.45 -6.09 -1.60
N VAL A 48 -6.19 -7.28 -2.15
CA VAL A 48 -7.04 -8.45 -1.98
C VAL A 48 -7.08 -8.89 -0.51
N GLU A 49 -5.92 -8.94 0.16
CA GLU A 49 -5.83 -9.26 1.59
C GLU A 49 -6.62 -8.27 2.44
N GLY A 50 -6.47 -6.96 2.20
CA GLY A 50 -7.18 -5.92 2.94
C GLY A 50 -8.70 -5.94 2.74
N LEU A 51 -9.19 -6.36 1.56
CA LEU A 51 -10.62 -6.45 1.25
C LEU A 51 -11.26 -7.77 1.69
N SER A 52 -10.46 -8.78 2.04
CA SER A 52 -10.94 -10.12 2.43
C SER A 52 -11.06 -10.31 3.95
N GLN A 53 -10.96 -9.24 4.74
CA GLN A 53 -11.04 -9.26 6.21
C GLN A 53 -12.47 -9.31 6.74
#